data_AF-A0A3C1H5B2-F1
#
_entry.id   AF-A0A3C1H5B2-F1
#
_cell.length_a   1.000
_cell.length_b   1.000
_cell.length_c   1.000
_cell.angle_alpha   90.00
_cell.angle_beta   90.00
_cell.angle_gamma   90.00
#
_symmetry.space_group_name_H-M   'P 1'
#
loop_
_entity.id
_entity.type
_entity.pdbx_description
1 polymer ?
#
loop_
_entity_poly.entity_id
_entity_poly.type
_entity_poly.pdbx_seq_one_letter_code
_entity_poly.pdbx_strand_id
1 'polypeptide(L)'
;MNDIYADIARRTGGDIYIGVVGPVRTGKSTLIKRFMETLVIPNIPDDARRERATDELPQSAGGKTIMTTEPKFVPETAVEIELSEGVRCAVRMIDCVGYIVPSSLGYIESEAPRMVKTPWFDEAVPFNMAAEIGTQKVITEHATVGLVVTTDGSVTDIPRSEYAAAEERVISELQALGKPFVILLNCVTPESAEAQALAKEMEAQYHAPVIAVSCLSLDEETIRTILSRLLDMFPIREISVETAGWLPALRSGHWLKSAVFDAVRQAAQGLAVMQDVRALPEQLRECEYIQECAVRQIELGTGNVILRLALDPALFYRVLGEETGIEIQGENELFPVLLELAQIRREYERVRPALEEAEATGYGIIMPEAEELTLEEPEMIRQGGRYGVRLRASAPSLHIMKAGIQTTVSPIVGSEKQSEELVLYLLREFEENPAQIWESNIFGKSLHELVNEGLHTKLSKMPPEARLKLQETLERVINEGCSGLICFIL
;
A
#
# COMPACT_ATOMS: atom_id res chain seq x y z
N MET A 1 -5.01 9.85 22.81
CA MET A 1 -3.91 9.11 23.48
C MET A 1 -4.38 7.67 23.42
N ASN A 2 -3.79 6.83 22.55
CA ASN A 2 -4.36 5.52 22.23
C ASN A 2 -4.48 4.68 23.49
N ASP A 3 -5.69 4.17 23.74
CA ASP A 3 -5.93 3.25 24.83
C ASP A 3 -5.38 1.87 24.44
N ILE A 4 -4.24 1.49 25.04
CA ILE A 4 -3.57 0.20 24.87
C ILE A 4 -4.55 -0.96 25.05
N TYR A 5 -5.52 -0.79 25.94
CA TYR A 5 -6.54 -1.79 26.23
C TYR A 5 -7.51 -1.99 25.06
N ALA A 6 -7.91 -0.90 24.41
CA ALA A 6 -8.75 -0.96 23.22
C ALA A 6 -8.01 -1.59 22.04
N ASP A 7 -6.71 -1.31 21.92
CA ASP A 7 -5.89 -1.86 20.87
C ASP A 7 -5.71 -3.38 21.03
N ILE A 8 -5.41 -3.87 22.25
CA ILE A 8 -5.30 -5.32 22.48
C ILE A 8 -6.64 -6.03 22.26
N ALA A 9 -7.76 -5.45 22.71
CA ALA A 9 -9.09 -6.01 22.47
C ALA A 9 -9.41 -6.09 20.97
N ARG A 10 -9.14 -5.02 20.20
CA ARG A 10 -9.34 -5.01 18.74
C ARG A 10 -8.47 -6.07 18.07
N ARG A 11 -7.26 -6.26 18.56
CA ARG A 11 -6.28 -7.18 18.01
C ARG A 11 -6.65 -8.64 18.24
N THR A 12 -7.21 -8.95 19.40
CA THR A 12 -7.63 -10.30 19.79
C THR A 12 -9.10 -10.60 19.47
N GLY A 13 -9.83 -9.65 18.88
CA GLY A 13 -11.24 -9.84 18.50
C GLY A 13 -12.25 -9.70 19.65
N GLY A 14 -11.86 -9.03 20.73
CA GLY A 14 -12.68 -8.79 21.92
C GLY A 14 -12.38 -9.71 23.10
N ASP A 15 -11.68 -10.84 22.86
CA ASP A 15 -11.31 -11.82 23.87
C ASP A 15 -9.80 -11.83 24.10
N ILE A 16 -9.34 -11.48 25.31
CA ILE A 16 -7.93 -11.46 25.68
C ILE A 16 -7.63 -12.70 26.52
N TYR A 17 -7.09 -13.74 25.88
CA TYR A 17 -6.69 -14.99 26.52
C TYR A 17 -5.18 -15.05 26.68
N ILE A 18 -4.72 -14.77 27.90
CA ILE A 18 -3.30 -14.67 28.24
C ILE A 18 -2.81 -16.00 28.80
N GLY A 19 -1.99 -16.71 28.04
CA GLY A 19 -1.29 -17.90 28.52
C GLY A 19 -0.07 -17.49 29.34
N VAL A 20 -0.07 -17.75 30.64
CA VAL A 20 1.09 -17.48 31.50
C VAL A 20 1.92 -18.76 31.62
N VAL A 21 3.12 -18.71 31.04
CA VAL A 21 3.98 -19.87 30.79
C VAL A 21 5.38 -19.60 31.30
N GLY A 22 6.20 -20.64 31.40
CA GLY A 22 7.57 -20.53 31.90
C GLY A 22 7.87 -21.57 32.96
N PRO A 23 9.10 -21.57 33.51
CA PRO A 23 9.53 -22.59 34.46
C PRO A 23 8.68 -22.62 35.75
N VAL A 24 8.72 -23.72 36.48
CA VAL A 24 8.09 -23.82 37.81
C VAL A 24 8.77 -22.88 38.81
N ARG A 25 8.03 -22.41 39.82
CA ARG A 25 8.52 -21.51 40.88
C ARG A 25 9.00 -20.11 40.43
N THR A 26 8.75 -19.68 39.20
CA THR A 26 9.14 -18.33 38.73
C THR A 26 8.18 -17.20 39.15
N GLY A 27 7.05 -17.52 39.78
CA GLY A 27 6.06 -16.53 40.23
C GLY A 27 4.82 -16.38 39.33
N LYS A 28 4.57 -17.32 38.40
CA LYS A 28 3.40 -17.32 37.49
C LYS A 28 2.06 -17.07 38.20
N SER A 29 1.73 -17.88 39.21
CA SER A 29 0.47 -17.73 39.95
C SER A 29 0.39 -16.42 40.74
N THR A 30 1.52 -15.90 41.21
CA THR A 30 1.59 -14.58 41.87
C THR A 30 1.32 -13.46 40.86
N LEU A 31 1.91 -13.53 39.67
CA LEU A 31 1.65 -12.59 38.58
C LEU A 31 0.17 -12.57 38.20
N ILE A 32 -0.44 -13.74 38.00
CA ILE A 32 -1.87 -13.85 37.64
C ILE A 32 -2.73 -13.23 38.73
N LYS A 33 -2.47 -13.57 39.99
CA LYS A 33 -3.20 -13.00 41.13
C LYS A 33 -3.13 -11.47 41.12
N ARG A 34 -1.92 -10.90 41.05
CA ARG A 34 -1.74 -9.44 41.03
C ARG A 34 -2.34 -8.77 39.80
N PHE A 35 -2.20 -9.36 38.64
CA PHE A 35 -2.78 -8.84 37.40
C PHE A 35 -4.31 -8.78 37.52
N MET A 36 -4.93 -9.85 38.00
CA MET A 36 -6.37 -9.91 38.21
C MET A 36 -6.86 -8.92 39.28
N GLU A 37 -6.17 -8.84 40.43
CA GLU A 37 -6.50 -7.91 41.53
C GLU A 37 -6.36 -6.43 41.13
N THR A 38 -5.33 -6.10 40.35
CA THR A 38 -5.03 -4.71 39.98
C THR A 38 -5.88 -4.25 38.80
N LEU A 39 -6.04 -5.08 37.76
CA LEU A 39 -6.65 -4.65 36.50
C LEU A 39 -8.06 -5.21 36.28
N VAL A 40 -8.29 -6.50 36.53
CA VAL A 40 -9.52 -7.16 36.07
C VAL A 40 -10.64 -6.97 37.08
N ILE A 41 -10.43 -7.36 38.33
CA ILE A 41 -11.41 -7.38 39.42
C ILE A 41 -12.03 -5.99 39.69
N PRO A 42 -11.27 -4.89 39.75
CA PRO A 42 -11.84 -3.56 40.00
C PRO A 42 -12.78 -3.09 38.89
N ASN A 43 -12.58 -3.57 37.66
CA ASN A 43 -13.34 -3.17 36.47
C ASN A 43 -14.51 -4.11 36.14
N ILE A 44 -14.84 -5.06 37.03
CA ILE A 44 -16.03 -5.93 36.89
C ILE A 44 -17.26 -5.17 37.40
N PRO A 45 -18.29 -4.88 36.58
CA PRO A 45 -19.44 -4.09 37.00
C PRO A 45 -20.38 -4.82 37.97
N ASP A 46 -20.44 -6.16 37.92
CA ASP A 46 -21.33 -6.98 38.75
C ASP A 46 -20.62 -7.52 40.00
N ASP A 47 -21.11 -7.18 41.19
CA ASP A 47 -20.49 -7.56 42.47
C ASP A 47 -20.45 -9.09 42.68
N ALA A 48 -21.48 -9.83 42.25
CA ALA A 48 -21.52 -11.28 42.39
C ALA A 48 -20.54 -12.00 41.45
N ARG A 49 -20.27 -11.45 40.26
CA ARG A 49 -19.17 -11.90 39.38
C ARG A 49 -17.81 -11.51 39.94
N ARG A 50 -17.70 -10.34 40.57
CA ARG A 50 -16.46 -9.88 41.19
C ARG A 50 -16.03 -10.78 42.34
N GLU A 51 -16.96 -11.14 43.22
CA GLU A 51 -16.71 -12.06 44.33
C GLU A 51 -16.26 -13.44 43.82
N ARG A 52 -16.98 -14.01 42.84
CA ARG A 52 -16.60 -15.29 42.20
C ARG A 52 -15.21 -15.24 41.56
N ALA A 53 -14.91 -14.20 40.78
CA ALA A 53 -13.60 -14.05 40.15
C ALA A 53 -12.47 -13.92 41.18
N THR A 54 -12.75 -13.34 42.36
CA THR A 54 -11.81 -13.24 43.48
C THR A 54 -11.58 -14.61 44.14
N ASP A 55 -12.64 -15.39 44.33
CA ASP A 55 -12.57 -16.74 44.91
C ASP A 55 -11.86 -17.74 43.98
N GLU A 56 -11.93 -17.53 42.67
CA GLU A 56 -11.28 -18.36 41.66
C GLU A 56 -9.78 -18.08 41.49
N LEU A 57 -9.23 -17.03 42.13
CA LEU A 57 -7.81 -16.70 42.05
C LEU A 57 -6.93 -17.84 42.58
N PRO A 58 -5.73 -18.02 42.00
CA PRO A 58 -4.80 -19.02 42.50
C PRO A 58 -4.34 -18.65 43.91
N GLN A 59 -4.32 -19.62 44.82
CA GLN A 59 -3.73 -19.44 46.14
C GLN A 59 -2.20 -19.39 46.02
N SER A 60 -1.64 -18.18 46.09
CA SER A 60 -0.19 -17.96 46.13
C SER A 60 0.37 -18.40 47.48
N ALA A 61 0.61 -19.70 47.67
CA ALA A 61 1.31 -20.20 48.84
C ALA A 61 2.82 -20.07 48.62
N GLY A 62 3.54 -19.38 49.51
CA GLY A 62 5.02 -19.31 49.52
C GLY A 62 5.71 -20.65 49.86
N GLY A 63 5.08 -21.78 49.53
CA GLY A 63 5.59 -23.12 49.78
C GLY A 63 6.64 -23.56 48.77
N LYS A 64 7.55 -24.46 49.19
CA LYS A 64 8.60 -25.03 48.33
C LYS A 64 8.07 -26.08 47.34
N THR A 65 6.85 -26.57 47.52
CA THR A 65 6.23 -27.65 46.75
C THR A 65 5.39 -27.12 45.59
N ILE A 66 5.51 -27.73 44.41
CA ILE A 66 4.66 -27.42 43.25
C ILE A 66 3.20 -27.82 43.53
N MET A 67 2.31 -26.83 43.61
CA MET A 67 0.88 -27.02 43.89
C MET A 67 0.04 -27.18 42.62
N THR A 68 0.39 -26.45 41.57
CA THR A 68 -0.33 -26.49 40.28
C THR A 68 -0.04 -27.82 39.59
N THR A 69 -1.04 -28.68 39.48
CA THR A 69 -0.94 -30.01 38.86
C THR A 69 -1.60 -30.07 37.49
N GLU A 70 -2.48 -29.11 37.20
CA GLU A 70 -3.19 -28.97 35.94
C GLU A 70 -3.29 -27.49 35.56
N PRO A 71 -3.37 -27.15 34.26
CA PRO A 71 -3.63 -25.78 33.86
C PRO A 71 -4.97 -25.27 34.41
N LYS A 72 -4.95 -24.08 35.02
CA LYS A 72 -6.15 -23.45 35.57
C LYS A 72 -6.51 -22.21 34.78
N PHE A 73 -7.75 -22.15 34.31
CA PHE A 73 -8.32 -20.94 33.76
C PHE A 73 -8.78 -20.03 34.89
N VAL A 74 -8.33 -18.78 34.87
CA VAL A 74 -8.60 -17.79 35.92
C VAL A 74 -9.08 -16.50 35.24
N PRO A 75 -10.37 -16.14 35.34
CA PRO A 75 -11.47 -16.91 35.93
C PRO A 75 -11.92 -18.09 35.04
N GLU A 76 -12.75 -18.98 35.58
CA GLU A 76 -13.28 -20.16 34.87
C GLU A 76 -14.09 -19.73 33.64
N THR A 77 -14.87 -18.66 33.74
CA THR A 77 -15.51 -18.01 32.59
C THR A 77 -14.82 -16.67 32.33
N ALA A 78 -14.55 -16.35 31.06
CA ALA A 78 -13.99 -15.04 30.70
C ALA A 78 -14.89 -13.92 31.26
N VAL A 79 -14.28 -12.94 31.91
CA VAL A 79 -15.02 -11.83 32.52
C VAL A 79 -14.93 -10.61 31.63
N GLU A 80 -16.09 -10.07 31.27
CA GLU A 80 -16.20 -8.80 30.57
C GLU A 80 -15.86 -7.66 31.53
N ILE A 81 -14.84 -6.88 31.18
CA ILE A 81 -14.47 -5.65 31.87
C ILE A 81 -14.73 -4.46 30.95
N GLU A 82 -15.10 -3.33 31.55
CA GLU A 82 -15.19 -2.05 30.87
C GLU A 82 -13.91 -1.28 31.13
N LEU A 83 -13.18 -0.98 30.05
CA LEU A 83 -11.96 -0.19 30.09
C LEU A 83 -12.28 1.25 29.71
N SER A 84 -11.28 2.13 29.79
CA SER A 84 -11.45 3.55 29.45
C SER A 84 -12.12 3.75 28.09
N GLU A 85 -12.92 4.81 27.97
CA GLU A 85 -13.65 5.19 26.75
C GLU A 85 -14.78 4.21 26.31
N GLY A 86 -15.26 3.33 27.20
CA GLY A 86 -16.43 2.48 26.96
C GLY A 86 -16.12 1.22 26.14
N VAL A 87 -14.86 0.85 26.02
CA VAL A 87 -14.43 -0.39 25.34
C VAL A 87 -14.64 -1.58 26.27
N ARG A 88 -15.32 -2.60 25.77
CA ARG A 88 -15.57 -3.86 26.48
C ARG A 88 -14.68 -4.95 25.91
N CYS A 89 -14.03 -5.71 26.79
CA CYS A 89 -13.32 -6.92 26.40
C CYS A 89 -13.49 -8.02 27.45
N ALA A 90 -13.43 -9.27 27.02
CA ALA A 90 -13.44 -10.41 27.91
C ALA A 90 -12.00 -10.83 28.23
N VAL A 91 -11.62 -10.82 29.50
CA VAL A 91 -10.27 -11.20 29.93
C VAL A 91 -10.30 -12.58 30.59
N ARG A 92 -9.32 -13.41 30.22
CA ARG A 92 -9.08 -14.71 30.87
C ARG A 92 -7.59 -15.00 30.86
N MET A 93 -7.05 -15.39 32.01
CA MET A 93 -5.67 -15.84 32.14
C MET A 93 -5.62 -17.35 32.31
N ILE A 94 -4.54 -17.97 31.86
CA ILE A 94 -4.34 -19.41 31.99
C ILE A 94 -3.04 -19.65 32.75
N ASP A 95 -3.16 -20.17 33.97
CA ASP A 95 -2.02 -20.57 34.80
C ASP A 95 -1.52 -21.93 34.35
N CYS A 96 -0.39 -21.96 33.64
CA CYS A 96 0.24 -23.22 33.27
C CYS A 96 1.06 -23.76 34.43
N VAL A 97 1.12 -25.09 34.56
CA VAL A 97 1.97 -25.76 35.57
C VAL A 97 3.41 -25.27 35.46
N GLY A 98 3.90 -25.17 34.22
CA GLY A 98 5.24 -24.72 33.89
C GLY A 98 6.26 -25.84 33.79
N TYR A 99 7.40 -25.52 33.20
CA TYR A 99 8.45 -26.50 32.89
C TYR A 99 9.28 -26.79 34.13
N ILE A 100 9.53 -28.07 34.38
CA ILE A 100 10.22 -28.53 35.58
C ILE A 100 11.70 -28.14 35.51
N VAL A 101 12.22 -27.63 36.64
CA VAL A 101 13.65 -27.40 36.84
C VAL A 101 14.23 -28.42 37.82
N PRO A 102 15.51 -28.82 37.68
CA PRO A 102 16.10 -29.92 38.44
C PRO A 102 15.90 -29.81 39.96
N SER A 103 16.17 -28.64 40.54
CA SER A 103 16.08 -28.39 41.99
C SER A 103 14.67 -28.05 42.51
N SER A 104 13.61 -28.25 41.71
CA SER A 104 12.23 -28.05 42.18
C SER A 104 11.72 -29.21 43.04
N LEU A 105 10.99 -28.93 44.13
CA LEU A 105 10.47 -29.97 45.03
C LEU A 105 9.00 -30.30 44.68
N GLY A 106 8.64 -31.58 44.68
CA GLY A 106 7.24 -32.03 44.55
C GLY A 106 6.87 -32.81 43.28
N TYR A 107 7.82 -33.06 42.37
CA TYR A 107 7.62 -33.93 41.19
C TYR A 107 8.15 -35.37 41.38
N ILE A 108 8.95 -35.62 42.42
CA ILE A 108 9.41 -36.95 42.85
C ILE A 108 8.81 -37.24 44.22
N GLU A 109 8.14 -38.39 44.36
CA GLU A 109 7.58 -38.88 45.60
C GLU A 109 8.09 -40.32 45.84
N SER A 110 8.72 -40.57 47.00
CA SER A 110 9.26 -41.90 47.35
C SER A 110 10.20 -42.52 46.30
N GLU A 111 11.13 -41.72 45.75
CA GLU A 111 12.09 -42.12 44.68
C GLU A 111 11.47 -42.50 43.32
N ALA A 112 10.16 -42.31 43.15
CA ALA A 112 9.45 -42.48 41.88
C ALA A 112 8.86 -41.14 41.39
N PRO A 113 8.64 -40.97 40.07
CA PRO A 113 7.91 -39.83 39.54
C PRO A 113 6.51 -39.79 40.15
N ARG A 114 6.10 -38.64 40.68
CA ARG A 114 4.73 -38.44 41.17
C ARG A 114 3.76 -38.68 40.02
N MET A 115 2.80 -39.58 40.20
CA MET A 115 1.81 -39.89 39.17
C MET A 115 0.57 -39.02 39.38
N VAL A 116 0.05 -38.45 38.29
CA VAL A 116 -1.15 -37.61 38.32
C VAL A 116 -2.14 -38.08 37.25
N LYS A 117 -3.43 -37.99 37.57
CA LYS A 117 -4.49 -38.13 36.58
C LYS A 117 -4.77 -36.74 36.03
N THR A 118 -4.91 -36.62 34.71
CA THR A 118 -5.22 -35.35 34.06
C THR A 118 -6.37 -35.54 33.06
N PRO A 119 -7.06 -34.48 32.62
CA PRO A 119 -8.09 -34.58 31.58
C PRO A 119 -7.55 -35.02 30.21
N TRP A 120 -6.23 -35.02 30.04
CA TRP A 120 -5.55 -35.27 28.76
C TRP A 120 -5.22 -36.74 28.52
N PHE A 121 -5.27 -37.57 29.58
CA PHE A 121 -4.89 -38.98 29.55
C PHE A 121 -5.89 -39.83 30.34
N ASP A 122 -6.27 -40.98 29.79
CA ASP A 122 -7.19 -41.90 30.46
C ASP A 122 -6.55 -42.58 31.70
N GLU A 123 -5.23 -42.78 31.65
CA GLU A 123 -4.42 -43.40 32.71
C GLU A 123 -3.58 -42.36 33.47
N ALA A 124 -3.20 -42.68 34.71
CA ALA A 124 -2.30 -41.83 35.48
C ALA A 124 -0.93 -41.77 34.79
N VAL A 125 -0.44 -40.56 34.53
CA VAL A 125 0.84 -40.31 33.87
C VAL A 125 1.82 -39.63 34.82
N PRO A 126 3.14 -39.71 34.57
CA PRO A 126 4.13 -38.97 35.33
C PRO A 126 3.87 -37.45 35.31
N PHE A 127 4.04 -36.80 36.46
CA PHE A 127 3.79 -35.37 36.65
C PHE A 127 4.54 -34.47 35.66
N ASN A 128 5.79 -34.81 35.33
CA ASN A 128 6.58 -34.10 34.33
C ASN A 128 5.93 -34.11 32.94
N MET A 129 5.45 -35.28 32.50
CA MET A 129 4.78 -35.45 31.22
C MET A 129 3.44 -34.71 31.18
N ALA A 130 2.67 -34.78 32.27
CA ALA A 130 1.42 -34.04 32.42
C ALA A 130 1.62 -32.52 32.36
N ALA A 131 2.61 -31.99 33.07
CA ALA A 131 2.92 -30.57 33.11
C ALA A 131 3.35 -30.04 31.73
N GLU A 132 4.17 -30.81 31.02
CA GLU A 132 4.70 -30.47 29.70
C GLU A 132 3.59 -30.45 28.64
N ILE A 133 2.82 -31.54 28.55
CA ILE A 133 1.75 -31.67 27.56
C ILE A 133 0.60 -30.70 27.86
N GLY A 134 0.26 -30.49 29.13
CA GLY A 134 -0.73 -29.50 29.54
C GLY A 134 -0.32 -28.08 29.16
N THR A 135 0.95 -27.72 29.38
CA THR A 135 1.46 -26.39 29.00
C THR A 135 1.48 -26.21 27.48
N GLN A 136 1.92 -27.22 26.72
CA GLN A 136 1.94 -27.17 25.26
C GLN A 136 0.53 -27.01 24.65
N LYS A 137 -0.45 -27.77 25.15
CA LYS A 137 -1.84 -27.66 24.67
C LYS A 137 -2.46 -26.31 24.98
N VAL A 138 -2.23 -25.77 26.18
CA VAL A 138 -2.72 -24.43 26.54
C VAL A 138 -2.13 -23.38 25.62
N ILE A 139 -0.81 -23.42 25.42
CA ILE A 139 -0.12 -22.49 24.53
C ILE A 139 -0.68 -22.60 23.13
N THR A 140 -0.93 -23.81 22.62
CA THR A 140 -1.34 -24.04 21.23
C THR A 140 -2.81 -23.72 20.99
N GLU A 141 -3.70 -24.21 21.85
CA GLU A 141 -5.15 -24.30 21.59
C GLU A 141 -5.97 -23.22 22.31
N HIS A 142 -5.45 -22.62 23.39
CA HIS A 142 -6.28 -21.81 24.30
C HIS A 142 -5.77 -20.39 24.56
N ALA A 143 -4.49 -20.09 24.30
CA ALA A 143 -3.93 -18.76 24.47
C ALA A 143 -3.91 -17.98 23.13
N THR A 144 -4.37 -16.72 23.16
CA THR A 144 -4.20 -15.78 22.04
C THR A 144 -2.83 -15.07 22.11
N VAL A 145 -2.31 -14.89 23.32
CA VAL A 145 -1.02 -14.23 23.60
C VAL A 145 -0.30 -14.94 24.75
N GLY A 146 1.04 -14.86 24.76
CA GLY A 146 1.89 -15.46 25.80
C GLY A 146 2.54 -14.45 26.74
N LEU A 147 2.55 -14.76 28.04
CA LEU A 147 3.44 -14.13 29.01
C LEU A 147 4.41 -15.19 29.54
N VAL A 148 5.68 -15.08 29.15
CA VAL A 148 6.74 -15.97 29.62
C VAL A 148 7.30 -15.41 30.92
N VAL A 149 7.15 -16.13 32.03
CA VAL A 149 7.66 -15.70 33.35
C VAL A 149 8.88 -16.52 33.71
N THR A 150 10.02 -15.85 33.81
CA THR A 150 11.29 -16.40 34.28
C THR A 150 11.79 -15.60 35.50
N THR A 151 12.99 -15.89 35.99
CA THR A 151 13.57 -15.16 37.14
C THR A 151 15.08 -15.03 37.02
N ASP A 152 15.64 -13.96 37.60
CA ASP A 152 17.07 -13.77 37.83
C ASP A 152 17.64 -14.68 38.95
N GLY A 153 16.78 -15.49 39.58
CA GLY A 153 17.12 -16.36 40.70
C GLY A 153 16.99 -15.69 42.07
N SER A 154 16.70 -14.39 42.15
CA SER A 154 16.57 -13.66 43.43
C SER A 154 15.29 -13.98 44.19
N VAL A 155 14.24 -14.44 43.49
CA VAL A 155 12.91 -14.67 44.07
C VAL A 155 12.73 -16.08 44.64
N THR A 156 13.71 -16.98 44.44
CA THR A 156 13.64 -18.37 44.91
C THR A 156 14.99 -18.86 45.45
N ASP A 157 14.99 -20.05 46.04
CA ASP A 157 16.22 -20.75 46.46
C ASP A 157 16.96 -21.43 45.29
N ILE A 158 16.49 -21.28 44.03
CA ILE A 158 17.01 -21.97 42.84
C ILE A 158 17.87 -20.98 42.02
N PRO A 159 19.11 -21.36 41.63
CA PRO A 159 19.98 -20.47 40.86
C PRO A 159 19.45 -20.24 39.43
N ARG A 160 19.73 -19.05 38.88
CA ARG A 160 19.35 -18.65 37.50
C ARG A 160 19.71 -19.67 36.43
N SER A 161 20.87 -20.30 36.57
CA SER A 161 21.40 -21.27 35.60
C SER A 161 20.48 -22.46 35.37
N GLU A 162 19.70 -22.87 36.38
CA GLU A 162 18.75 -23.98 36.25
C GLU A 162 17.48 -23.59 35.47
N TYR A 163 17.17 -22.29 35.39
CA TYR A 163 16.00 -21.79 34.67
C TYR A 163 16.24 -21.63 33.16
N ALA A 164 17.50 -21.47 32.74
CA ALA A 164 17.86 -21.12 31.36
C ALA A 164 17.36 -22.14 30.33
N ALA A 165 17.58 -23.43 30.57
CA ALA A 165 17.17 -24.48 29.62
C ALA A 165 15.63 -24.56 29.46
N ALA A 166 14.90 -24.39 30.56
CA ALA A 166 13.43 -24.41 30.55
C ALA A 166 12.85 -23.14 29.90
N GLU A 167 13.48 -21.99 30.13
CA GLU A 167 13.14 -20.71 29.50
C GLU A 167 13.35 -20.74 27.98
N GLU A 168 14.55 -21.12 27.52
CA GLU A 168 14.90 -21.19 26.10
C GLU A 168 13.94 -22.09 25.32
N ARG A 169 13.58 -23.21 25.93
CA ARG A 169 12.61 -24.15 25.37
C ARG A 169 11.23 -23.52 25.17
N VAL A 170 10.68 -22.87 26.20
CA VAL A 170 9.35 -22.22 26.14
C VAL A 170 9.33 -21.14 25.07
N ILE A 171 10.39 -20.34 25.00
CA ILE A 171 10.51 -19.24 24.03
C ILE A 171 10.56 -19.81 22.62
N SER A 172 11.36 -20.85 22.39
CA SER A 172 11.47 -21.52 21.09
C SER A 172 10.14 -22.11 20.62
N GLU A 173 9.37 -22.70 21.55
CA GLU A 173 8.03 -23.23 21.24
C GLU A 173 7.05 -22.10 20.85
N LEU A 174 7.06 -20.98 21.57
CA LEU A 174 6.21 -19.81 21.23
C LEU A 174 6.59 -19.18 19.89
N GLN A 175 7.89 -19.05 19.61
CA GLN A 175 8.41 -18.56 18.33
C GLN A 175 8.01 -19.48 17.17
N ALA A 176 8.15 -20.79 17.33
CA ALA A 176 7.76 -21.78 16.32
C ALA A 176 6.24 -21.73 16.02
N LEU A 177 5.42 -21.40 17.02
CA LEU A 177 3.98 -21.24 16.87
C LEU A 177 3.58 -19.87 16.31
N GLY A 178 4.51 -18.91 16.19
CA GLY A 178 4.23 -17.54 15.76
C GLY A 178 3.29 -16.78 16.69
N LYS A 179 3.21 -17.17 17.97
CA LYS A 179 2.31 -16.52 18.94
C LYS A 179 2.99 -15.28 19.52
N PRO A 180 2.30 -14.12 19.60
CA PRO A 180 2.86 -12.94 20.25
C PRO A 180 3.13 -13.21 21.74
N PHE A 181 4.33 -12.87 22.22
CA PHE A 181 4.67 -13.04 23.63
C PHE A 181 5.61 -11.95 24.16
N VAL A 182 5.57 -11.75 25.48
CA VAL A 182 6.51 -10.92 26.25
C VAL A 182 7.19 -11.77 27.30
N ILE A 183 8.46 -11.51 27.57
CA ILE A 183 9.21 -12.16 28.63
C ILE A 183 9.23 -11.25 29.87
N LEU A 184 8.81 -11.77 31.01
CA LEU A 184 8.84 -11.13 32.31
C LEU A 184 9.94 -11.76 33.15
N LEU A 185 10.97 -10.97 33.44
CA LEU A 185 12.07 -11.35 34.30
C LEU A 185 11.71 -10.98 35.75
N ASN A 186 11.19 -11.94 36.49
CA ASN A 186 10.77 -11.72 37.87
C ASN A 186 11.97 -11.61 38.81
N CYS A 187 12.11 -10.44 39.44
CA CYS A 187 13.23 -10.07 40.32
C CYS A 187 12.71 -9.45 41.61
N VAL A 188 13.48 -9.56 42.70
CA VAL A 188 13.20 -8.81 43.94
C VAL A 188 13.44 -7.31 43.74
N THR A 189 14.47 -6.95 42.97
CA THR A 189 14.86 -5.56 42.65
C THR A 189 14.99 -5.35 41.14
N PRO A 190 13.87 -5.11 40.43
CA PRO A 190 13.86 -4.99 38.96
C PRO A 190 14.70 -3.83 38.41
N GLU A 191 14.86 -2.76 39.19
CA GLU A 191 15.65 -1.57 38.79
C GLU A 191 17.16 -1.74 38.96
N SER A 192 17.61 -2.85 39.55
CA SER A 192 19.05 -3.14 39.72
C SER A 192 19.78 -3.21 38.37
N ALA A 193 21.05 -2.81 38.37
CA ALA A 193 21.86 -2.83 37.15
C ALA A 193 22.01 -4.25 36.60
N GLU A 194 22.10 -5.24 37.48
CA GLU A 194 22.20 -6.66 37.14
C GLU A 194 20.94 -7.17 36.45
N ALA A 195 19.74 -6.87 36.99
CA ALA A 195 18.48 -7.27 36.40
C ALA A 195 18.25 -6.62 35.03
N GLN A 196 18.59 -5.34 34.89
CA GLN A 196 18.46 -4.60 33.62
C GLN A 196 19.47 -5.08 32.57
N ALA A 197 20.69 -5.43 32.98
CA ALA A 197 21.68 -6.02 32.09
C ALA A 197 21.23 -7.39 31.58
N LEU A 198 20.73 -8.24 32.47
CA LEU A 198 20.20 -9.57 32.12
C LEU A 198 18.98 -9.46 31.19
N ALA A 199 18.08 -8.51 31.45
CA ALA A 199 16.93 -8.28 30.58
C ALA A 199 17.36 -7.90 29.15
N LYS A 200 18.36 -7.01 29.00
CA LYS A 200 18.91 -6.62 27.68
C LYS A 200 19.62 -7.77 26.97
N GLU A 201 20.39 -8.56 27.71
CA GLU A 201 21.05 -9.76 27.17
C GLU A 201 20.01 -10.74 26.61
N MET A 202 18.95 -11.01 27.39
CA MET A 202 17.86 -11.87 26.97
C MET A 202 17.05 -11.28 25.80
N GLU A 203 16.83 -9.96 25.76
CA GLU A 203 16.14 -9.30 24.65
C GLU A 203 16.92 -9.46 23.33
N ALA A 204 18.25 -9.35 23.39
CA ALA A 204 19.13 -9.60 22.26
C ALA A 204 19.18 -11.09 21.88
N GLN A 205 19.23 -12.00 22.85
CA GLN A 205 19.30 -13.44 22.62
C GLN A 205 18.01 -14.00 22.00
N TYR A 206 16.85 -13.59 22.52
CA TYR A 206 15.56 -14.16 22.15
C TYR A 206 14.79 -13.32 21.11
N HIS A 207 15.29 -12.15 20.73
CA HIS A 207 14.61 -11.22 19.82
C HIS A 207 13.16 -10.95 20.23
N ALA A 208 12.93 -10.84 21.54
CA ALA A 208 11.63 -10.62 22.14
C ALA A 208 11.75 -9.64 23.31
N PRO A 209 10.74 -8.78 23.55
CA PRO A 209 10.78 -7.80 24.62
C PRO A 209 10.87 -8.48 26.00
N VAL A 210 11.87 -8.08 26.77
CA VAL A 210 12.09 -8.55 28.15
C VAL A 210 11.87 -7.39 29.11
N ILE A 211 11.02 -7.62 30.12
CA ILE A 211 10.70 -6.62 31.14
C ILE A 211 11.07 -7.19 32.50
N ALA A 212 12.03 -6.57 33.17
CA ALA A 212 12.32 -6.88 34.57
C ALA A 212 11.17 -6.33 35.44
N VAL A 213 10.54 -7.19 36.22
CA VAL A 213 9.40 -6.85 37.07
C VAL A 213 9.47 -7.56 38.41
N SER A 214 8.79 -7.04 39.42
CA SER A 214 8.52 -7.78 40.66
C SER A 214 7.06 -8.19 40.63
N CYS A 215 6.79 -9.49 40.49
CA CYS A 215 5.42 -9.98 40.44
C CYS A 215 4.63 -9.73 41.73
N LEU A 216 5.30 -9.47 42.86
CA LEU A 216 4.65 -9.17 44.14
C LEU A 216 4.12 -7.73 44.24
N SER A 217 4.82 -6.80 43.60
CA SER A 217 4.57 -5.35 43.63
C SER A 217 4.13 -4.83 42.25
N LEU A 218 3.42 -5.67 41.49
CA LEU A 218 2.93 -5.32 40.16
C LEU A 218 1.82 -4.27 40.26
N ASP A 219 2.07 -3.07 39.74
CA ASP A 219 1.11 -1.98 39.67
C ASP A 219 0.48 -1.85 38.27
N GLU A 220 -0.50 -0.94 38.15
CA GLU A 220 -1.24 -0.75 36.90
C GLU A 220 -0.34 -0.20 35.78
N GLU A 221 0.61 0.68 36.09
CA GLU A 221 1.53 1.25 35.11
C GLU A 221 2.46 0.19 34.51
N THR A 222 2.97 -0.72 35.35
CA THR A 222 3.75 -1.87 34.90
C THR A 222 2.91 -2.78 34.02
N ILE A 223 1.65 -3.06 34.39
CA ILE A 223 0.74 -3.87 33.56
C ILE A 223 0.51 -3.22 32.19
N ARG A 224 0.26 -1.91 32.14
CA ARG A 224 0.10 -1.16 30.87
C ARG A 224 1.35 -1.29 29.99
N THR A 225 2.53 -1.22 30.60
CA THR A 225 3.81 -1.40 29.91
C THR A 225 3.95 -2.81 29.34
N ILE A 226 3.59 -3.84 30.11
CA ILE A 226 3.60 -5.24 29.65
C ILE A 226 2.69 -5.41 28.43
N LEU A 227 1.46 -4.90 28.49
CA LEU A 227 0.50 -5.00 27.39
C LEU A 227 0.93 -4.21 26.17
N SER A 228 1.53 -3.03 26.35
CA SER A 228 2.09 -2.25 25.23
C SER A 228 3.22 -2.99 24.53
N ARG A 229 4.13 -3.62 25.28
CA ARG A 229 5.22 -4.42 24.69
C ARG A 229 4.71 -5.69 24.04
N LEU A 230 3.61 -6.26 24.55
CA LEU A 230 2.97 -7.39 23.92
C LEU A 230 2.33 -7.00 22.58
N LEU A 231 1.75 -5.81 22.49
CA LEU A 231 1.21 -5.26 21.23
C LEU A 231 2.28 -5.11 20.15
N ASP A 232 3.51 -4.75 20.52
CA ASP A 232 4.65 -4.69 19.59
C ASP A 232 4.98 -6.06 18.96
N MET A 233 4.58 -7.17 19.59
CA MET A 233 4.85 -8.54 19.13
C MET A 233 3.74 -9.15 18.29
N PHE A 234 2.66 -8.41 18.02
CA PHE A 234 1.64 -8.88 17.09
C PHE A 234 2.13 -8.78 15.63
N PRO A 235 1.63 -9.66 14.74
CA PRO A 235 2.08 -9.65 13.36
C PRO A 235 1.63 -8.39 12.62
N ILE A 236 2.40 -7.91 11.66
CA ILE A 236 1.96 -6.81 10.79
C ILE A 236 0.85 -7.34 9.87
N ARG A 237 -0.25 -6.59 9.71
CA ARG A 237 -1.31 -6.95 8.75
C ARG A 237 -1.18 -6.20 7.44
N GLU A 238 -0.88 -4.91 7.51
CA GLU A 238 -0.78 -4.05 6.34
C GLU A 238 0.29 -2.97 6.55
N ILE A 239 1.07 -2.71 5.50
CA ILE A 239 1.97 -1.56 5.42
C ILE A 239 1.45 -0.67 4.28
N SER A 240 0.80 0.43 4.65
CA SER A 240 0.33 1.43 3.71
C SER A 240 1.43 2.46 3.46
N VAL A 241 1.72 2.72 2.19
CA VAL A 241 2.78 3.65 1.79
C VAL A 241 2.17 4.92 1.24
N GLU A 242 2.40 6.03 1.95
CA GLU A 242 2.09 7.37 1.50
C GLU A 242 3.29 7.95 0.76
N THR A 243 3.11 8.24 -0.53
CA THR A 243 4.14 8.80 -1.40
C THR A 243 3.56 9.83 -2.35
N ALA A 244 4.39 10.38 -3.24
CA ALA A 244 3.94 11.35 -4.23
C ALA A 244 2.84 10.77 -5.13
N GLY A 245 1.71 11.46 -5.24
CA GLY A 245 0.51 10.95 -5.92
C GLY A 245 0.67 10.65 -7.41
N TRP A 246 1.71 11.19 -8.06
CA TRP A 246 2.03 10.91 -9.46
C TRP A 246 2.78 9.57 -9.65
N LEU A 247 3.47 9.06 -8.62
CA LEU A 247 4.23 7.80 -8.74
C LEU A 247 3.30 6.59 -9.01
N PRO A 248 2.18 6.39 -8.28
CA PRO A 248 1.23 5.32 -8.61
C PRO A 248 0.57 5.48 -9.98
N ALA A 249 0.43 6.71 -10.47
CA ALA A 249 -0.18 7.02 -11.77
C ALA A 249 0.72 6.63 -12.97
N LEU A 250 2.01 6.40 -12.75
CA LEU A 250 2.91 5.92 -13.80
C LEU A 250 2.49 4.54 -14.33
N ARG A 251 2.72 4.33 -15.63
CA ARG A 251 2.46 3.06 -16.32
C ARG A 251 3.10 1.87 -15.61
N SER A 252 2.48 0.69 -15.75
CA SER A 252 3.07 -0.56 -15.26
C SER A 252 4.41 -0.81 -15.94
N GLY A 253 5.43 -1.17 -15.15
CA GLY A 253 6.79 -1.39 -15.63
C GLY A 253 7.66 -0.13 -15.77
N HIS A 254 7.17 1.05 -15.39
CA HIS A 254 8.02 2.24 -15.32
C HIS A 254 9.16 2.02 -14.31
N TRP A 255 10.41 2.32 -14.73
CA TRP A 255 11.63 2.01 -13.96
C TRP A 255 11.58 2.57 -12.52
N LEU A 256 11.16 3.84 -12.35
CA LEU A 256 11.08 4.48 -11.04
C LEU A 256 10.03 3.83 -10.13
N LYS A 257 8.86 3.50 -10.69
CA LYS A 257 7.78 2.83 -9.98
C LYS A 257 8.21 1.44 -9.50
N SER A 258 8.87 0.68 -10.36
CA SER A 258 9.45 -0.62 -10.01
C SER A 258 10.53 -0.47 -8.93
N ALA A 259 11.50 0.42 -9.11
CA ALA A 259 12.59 0.61 -8.14
C ALA A 259 12.09 0.96 -6.74
N VAL A 260 11.16 1.92 -6.62
CA VAL A 260 10.63 2.34 -5.31
C VAL A 260 9.78 1.22 -4.67
N PHE A 261 8.87 0.59 -5.41
CA PHE A 261 8.03 -0.46 -4.84
C PHE A 261 8.78 -1.77 -4.56
N ASP A 262 9.80 -2.09 -5.34
CA ASP A 262 10.66 -3.25 -5.06
C ASP A 262 11.54 -2.99 -3.84
N ALA A 263 12.05 -1.77 -3.64
CA ALA A 263 12.75 -1.40 -2.40
C ALA A 263 11.83 -1.54 -1.17
N VAL A 264 10.59 -1.06 -1.26
CA VAL A 264 9.57 -1.27 -0.21
C VAL A 264 9.32 -2.75 0.04
N ARG A 265 9.15 -3.55 -1.02
CA ARG A 265 8.91 -4.99 -0.89
C ARG A 265 10.09 -5.70 -0.25
N GLN A 266 11.32 -5.37 -0.63
CA GLN A 266 12.54 -5.96 -0.07
C GLN A 266 12.70 -5.61 1.41
N ALA A 267 12.50 -4.35 1.79
CA ALA A 267 12.52 -3.94 3.20
C ALA A 267 11.42 -4.64 4.01
N ALA A 268 10.26 -4.92 3.40
CA ALA A 268 9.15 -5.60 4.06
C ALA A 268 9.33 -7.13 4.19
N GLN A 269 10.21 -7.78 3.41
CA GLN A 269 10.33 -9.26 3.38
C GLN A 269 10.79 -9.88 4.71
N GLY A 270 11.46 -9.12 5.56
CA GLY A 270 11.94 -9.57 6.88
C GLY A 270 11.05 -9.19 8.06
N LEU A 271 9.94 -8.48 7.83
CA LEU A 271 9.12 -7.94 8.91
C LEU A 271 8.01 -8.93 9.27
N ALA A 272 8.02 -9.39 10.51
CA ALA A 272 6.98 -10.26 11.03
C ALA A 272 6.06 -9.49 11.97
N VAL A 273 6.64 -8.71 12.89
CA VAL A 273 5.93 -8.10 14.02
C VAL A 273 6.03 -6.58 14.03
N MET A 274 5.13 -5.92 14.75
CA MET A 274 5.08 -4.45 14.83
C MET A 274 6.39 -3.82 15.33
N GLN A 275 7.18 -4.54 16.14
CA GLN A 275 8.50 -4.12 16.58
C GLN A 275 9.48 -3.90 15.40
N ASP A 276 9.39 -4.72 14.35
CA ASP A 276 10.34 -4.69 13.21
C ASP A 276 10.20 -3.42 12.37
N VAL A 277 9.01 -2.79 12.42
CA VAL A 277 8.66 -1.56 11.69
C VAL A 277 9.63 -0.42 12.00
N ARG A 278 10.27 -0.42 13.17
CA ARG A 278 11.22 0.63 13.56
C ARG A 278 12.48 0.64 12.69
N ALA A 279 12.84 -0.47 12.06
CA ALA A 279 14.01 -0.59 11.19
C ALA A 279 13.72 -0.22 9.72
N LEU A 280 12.45 -0.17 9.31
CA LEU A 280 12.03 0.14 7.93
C LEU A 280 12.64 1.43 7.36
N PRO A 281 12.63 2.57 8.09
CA PRO A 281 13.16 3.81 7.55
C PRO A 281 14.64 3.75 7.20
N GLU A 282 15.43 2.98 7.95
CA GLU A 282 16.87 2.84 7.70
C GLU A 282 17.13 1.98 6.45
N GLN A 283 16.41 0.87 6.30
CA GLN A 283 16.52 0.00 5.12
C GLN A 283 16.11 0.73 3.83
N LEU A 284 15.07 1.56 3.88
CA LEU A 284 14.57 2.25 2.70
C LEU A 284 15.40 3.44 2.26
N ARG A 285 16.29 3.94 3.12
CA ARG A 285 17.28 4.97 2.75
C ARG A 285 18.36 4.46 1.80
N GLU A 286 18.49 3.15 1.61
CA GLU A 286 19.42 2.56 0.64
C GLU A 286 18.98 2.81 -0.81
N CYS A 287 17.70 3.11 -1.04
CA CYS A 287 17.18 3.43 -2.36
C CYS A 287 17.52 4.87 -2.76
N GLU A 288 18.30 5.05 -3.82
CA GLU A 288 18.78 6.38 -4.28
C GLU A 288 17.65 7.37 -4.64
N TYR A 289 16.46 6.87 -4.96
CA TYR A 289 15.31 7.70 -5.35
C TYR A 289 14.49 8.20 -4.15
N ILE A 290 14.72 7.63 -2.96
CA ILE A 290 14.01 7.96 -1.72
C ILE A 290 14.87 8.96 -0.95
N GLN A 291 14.41 10.21 -0.86
CA GLN A 291 15.09 11.25 -0.12
C GLN A 291 14.82 11.15 1.39
N GLU A 292 13.57 10.83 1.75
CA GLU A 292 13.15 10.75 3.15
C GLU A 292 12.16 9.61 3.35
N CYS A 293 12.33 8.88 4.44
CA CYS A 293 11.43 7.81 4.86
C CYS A 293 11.19 7.93 6.36
N ALA A 294 9.93 7.87 6.78
CA ALA A 294 9.55 7.91 8.19
C ALA A 294 8.26 7.11 8.43
N VAL A 295 8.17 6.48 9.60
CA VAL A 295 6.93 5.88 10.06
C VAL A 295 6.03 7.00 10.57
N ARG A 296 4.92 7.26 9.87
CA ARG A 296 3.98 8.33 10.20
C ARG A 296 3.05 7.90 11.34
N GLN A 297 2.55 6.67 11.27
CA GLN A 297 1.58 6.16 12.22
C GLN A 297 1.70 4.65 12.36
N ILE A 298 1.56 4.17 13.59
CA ILE A 298 1.51 2.76 13.93
C ILE A 298 0.18 2.51 14.63
N GLU A 299 -0.68 1.68 14.04
CA GLU A 299 -1.94 1.28 14.62
C GLU A 299 -1.83 -0.13 15.20
N LEU A 300 -1.48 -0.22 16.48
CA LEU A 300 -1.25 -1.50 17.17
C LEU A 300 -2.51 -2.39 17.17
N GLY A 301 -3.70 -1.81 17.33
CA GLY A 301 -4.95 -2.58 17.37
C GLY A 301 -5.37 -3.21 16.04
N THR A 302 -5.07 -2.56 14.91
CA THR A 302 -5.37 -3.08 13.56
C THR A 302 -4.18 -3.83 12.97
N GLY A 303 -2.95 -3.55 13.43
CA GLY A 303 -1.70 -4.01 12.84
C GLY A 303 -1.36 -3.31 11.53
N ASN A 304 -1.86 -2.08 11.36
CA ASN A 304 -1.62 -1.27 10.19
C ASN A 304 -0.50 -0.27 10.47
N VAL A 305 0.38 -0.10 9.48
CA VAL A 305 1.50 0.82 9.55
C VAL A 305 1.39 1.79 8.38
N ILE A 306 1.46 3.09 8.65
CA ILE A 306 1.53 4.11 7.62
C ILE A 306 2.96 4.61 7.52
N LEU A 307 3.60 4.31 6.40
CA LEU A 307 4.93 4.76 6.05
C LEU A 307 4.84 5.95 5.11
N ARG A 308 5.58 7.03 5.39
CA ARG A 308 5.71 8.18 4.49
C ARG A 308 7.03 8.11 3.74
N LEU A 309 6.95 8.16 2.42
CA LEU A 309 8.07 8.18 1.49
C LEU A 309 8.10 9.49 0.70
N ALA A 310 9.12 10.30 0.92
CA ALA A 310 9.42 11.46 0.10
C ALA A 310 10.47 11.09 -0.94
N LEU A 311 10.12 11.30 -2.21
CA LEU A 311 11.03 11.16 -3.34
C LEU A 311 11.74 12.48 -3.59
N ASP A 312 12.89 12.43 -4.25
CA ASP A 312 13.56 13.63 -4.76
C ASP A 312 12.61 14.40 -5.72
N PRO A 313 12.29 15.69 -5.44
CA PRO A 313 11.45 16.51 -6.30
C PRO A 313 11.93 16.58 -7.76
N ALA A 314 13.24 16.47 -8.01
CA ALA A 314 13.81 16.48 -9.35
C ALA A 314 13.31 15.30 -10.22
N LEU A 315 12.95 14.18 -9.59
CA LEU A 315 12.44 13.00 -10.29
C LEU A 315 11.12 13.25 -10.99
N PHE A 316 10.27 14.13 -10.44
CA PHE A 316 9.00 14.49 -11.09
C PHE A 316 9.24 15.10 -12.47
N TYR A 317 10.15 16.08 -12.55
CA TYR A 317 10.48 16.77 -13.80
C TYR A 317 11.18 15.86 -14.80
N ARG A 318 12.09 14.99 -14.32
CA ARG A 318 12.73 13.98 -15.16
C ARG A 318 11.71 13.04 -15.80
N VAL A 319 10.80 12.49 -15.00
CA VAL A 319 9.76 11.58 -15.50
C VAL A 319 8.81 12.29 -16.45
N LEU A 320 8.44 13.54 -16.15
CA LEU A 320 7.62 14.35 -17.05
C LEU A 320 8.31 14.55 -18.40
N GLY A 321 9.60 14.84 -18.42
CA GLY A 321 10.35 14.98 -19.66
C GLY A 321 10.52 13.68 -20.43
N GLU A 322 10.73 12.55 -19.74
CA GLU A 322 10.80 11.23 -20.37
C GLU A 322 9.46 10.82 -21.04
N GLU A 323 8.32 11.12 -20.42
CA GLU A 323 7.00 10.73 -20.95
C GLU A 323 6.44 11.72 -21.98
N THR A 324 6.78 13.02 -21.90
CA THR A 324 6.29 14.04 -22.84
C THR A 324 7.24 14.35 -23.98
N GLY A 325 8.52 13.99 -23.86
CA GLY A 325 9.58 14.38 -24.79
C GLY A 325 9.99 15.86 -24.68
N ILE A 326 9.49 16.58 -23.66
CA ILE A 326 9.80 17.99 -23.42
C ILE A 326 10.83 18.05 -22.29
N GLU A 327 12.01 18.61 -22.53
CA GLU A 327 12.99 18.81 -21.46
C GLU A 327 12.48 19.85 -20.46
N ILE A 328 12.27 19.42 -19.21
CA ILE A 328 11.82 20.26 -18.12
C ILE A 328 12.73 19.95 -16.92
N GLN A 329 13.47 20.95 -16.44
CA GLN A 329 14.39 20.82 -15.31
C GLN A 329 13.81 21.37 -13.99
N GLY A 330 12.65 22.03 -14.05
CA GLY A 330 11.97 22.55 -12.84
C GLY A 330 10.75 23.41 -13.12
N GLU A 331 10.21 24.03 -12.06
CA GLU A 331 8.98 24.84 -12.09
C GLU A 331 9.05 26.03 -13.07
N ASN A 332 10.22 26.67 -13.16
CA ASN A 332 10.45 27.82 -14.03
C ASN A 332 10.32 27.49 -15.53
N GLU A 333 10.60 26.24 -15.91
CA GLU A 333 10.48 25.75 -17.28
C GLU A 333 9.11 25.13 -17.54
N LEU A 334 8.54 24.47 -16.52
CA LEU A 334 7.21 23.88 -16.61
C LEU A 334 6.13 24.95 -16.84
N PHE A 335 6.21 26.09 -16.16
CA PHE A 335 5.15 27.10 -16.22
C PHE A 335 4.96 27.71 -17.61
N PRO A 336 6.01 28.17 -18.33
CA PRO A 336 5.90 28.61 -19.73
C PRO A 336 5.34 27.53 -20.66
N VAL A 337 5.79 26.28 -20.53
CA VAL A 337 5.30 25.16 -21.36
C VAL A 337 3.80 24.93 -21.14
N LEU A 338 3.33 24.99 -19.89
CA LEU A 338 1.90 24.86 -19.59
C LEU A 338 1.07 26.02 -20.17
N LEU A 339 1.59 27.25 -20.17
CA LEU A 339 0.93 28.38 -20.80
C LEU A 339 0.84 28.20 -22.32
N GLU A 340 1.92 27.75 -22.95
CA GLU A 340 1.96 27.46 -24.38
C GLU A 340 0.97 26.34 -24.75
N LEU A 341 0.98 25.22 -24.02
CA LEU A 341 0.04 24.12 -24.23
C LEU A 341 -1.42 24.54 -24.01
N ALA A 342 -1.69 25.40 -23.02
CA ALA A 342 -3.02 25.94 -22.80
C ALA A 342 -3.49 26.85 -23.95
N GLN A 343 -2.58 27.65 -24.52
CA GLN A 343 -2.87 28.47 -25.68
C GLN A 343 -3.13 27.61 -26.92
N ILE A 344 -2.23 26.66 -27.23
CA ILE A 344 -2.39 25.72 -28.35
C ILE A 344 -3.70 24.96 -28.23
N ARG A 345 -4.07 24.52 -27.02
CA ARG A 345 -5.34 23.83 -26.79
C ARG A 345 -6.54 24.69 -27.13
N ARG A 346 -6.54 25.98 -26.74
CA ARG A 346 -7.64 26.91 -27.07
C ARG A 346 -7.75 27.12 -28.58
N GLU A 347 -6.62 27.35 -29.25
CA GLU A 347 -6.57 27.52 -30.70
C GLU A 347 -7.03 26.24 -31.43
N TYR A 348 -6.61 25.07 -30.95
CA TYR A 348 -7.05 23.79 -31.50
C TYR A 348 -8.54 23.51 -31.27
N GLU A 349 -9.09 23.83 -30.09
CA GLU A 349 -10.51 23.66 -29.80
C GLU A 349 -11.41 24.48 -30.75
N ARG A 350 -10.92 25.64 -31.21
CA ARG A 350 -11.59 26.45 -32.24
C ARG A 350 -11.59 25.78 -33.62
N VAL A 351 -10.51 25.11 -34.00
CA VAL A 351 -10.33 24.50 -35.34
C VAL A 351 -10.88 23.07 -35.42
N ARG A 352 -10.86 22.31 -34.32
CA ARG A 352 -11.21 20.88 -34.25
C ARG A 352 -12.55 20.53 -34.93
N PRO A 353 -13.67 21.22 -34.69
CA PRO A 353 -14.95 20.86 -35.30
C PRO A 353 -14.93 20.96 -36.82
N ALA A 354 -14.28 21.99 -37.37
CA ALA A 354 -14.15 22.19 -38.80
C ALA A 354 -13.25 21.12 -39.44
N LEU A 355 -12.20 20.70 -38.74
CA LEU A 355 -11.33 19.61 -39.20
C LEU A 355 -12.10 18.29 -39.28
N GLU A 356 -12.87 17.97 -38.23
CA GLU A 356 -13.71 16.76 -38.18
C GLU A 356 -14.80 16.78 -39.28
N GLU A 357 -15.42 17.93 -39.53
CA GLU A 357 -16.41 18.12 -40.59
C GLU A 357 -15.79 17.96 -41.99
N ALA A 358 -14.61 18.54 -42.21
CA ALA A 358 -13.88 18.41 -43.48
C ALA A 358 -13.44 16.97 -43.75
N GLU A 359 -13.04 16.23 -42.72
CA GLU A 359 -12.70 14.81 -42.84
C GLU A 359 -13.90 13.96 -43.25
N ALA A 360 -15.08 14.24 -42.66
CA ALA A 360 -16.31 13.49 -42.88
C ALA A 360 -17.04 13.85 -44.19
N THR A 361 -17.11 15.13 -44.55
CA THR A 361 -17.96 15.62 -45.65
C THR A 361 -17.18 16.19 -46.83
N GLY A 362 -15.88 16.45 -46.64
CA GLY A 362 -15.02 17.12 -47.62
C GLY A 362 -14.89 18.63 -47.40
N TYR A 363 -15.69 19.22 -46.51
CA TYR A 363 -15.73 20.66 -46.25
C TYR A 363 -16.01 20.95 -44.77
N GLY A 364 -15.29 21.89 -44.17
CA GLY A 364 -15.50 22.29 -42.79
C GLY A 364 -15.38 23.80 -42.60
N ILE A 365 -16.18 24.35 -41.69
CA ILE A 365 -16.23 25.80 -41.44
C ILE A 365 -15.86 26.10 -40.00
N ILE A 366 -14.88 26.98 -39.82
CA ILE A 366 -14.55 27.56 -38.52
C ILE A 366 -15.42 28.82 -38.37
N MET A 367 -16.36 28.76 -37.44
CA MET A 367 -17.22 29.89 -37.12
C MET A 367 -16.41 30.99 -36.41
N PRO A 368 -16.67 32.28 -36.71
CA PRO A 368 -16.04 33.38 -35.99
C PRO A 368 -16.52 33.43 -34.54
N GLU A 369 -15.63 33.86 -33.65
CA GLU A 369 -15.97 34.10 -32.26
C GLU A 369 -16.74 35.43 -32.10
N ALA A 370 -17.44 35.60 -30.98
CA ALA A 370 -18.22 36.81 -30.73
C ALA A 370 -17.36 38.09 -30.73
N GLU A 371 -16.09 37.96 -30.37
CA GLU A 371 -15.08 39.02 -30.34
C GLU A 371 -14.62 39.43 -31.74
N GLU A 372 -14.84 38.58 -32.75
CA GLU A 372 -14.50 38.81 -34.16
C GLU A 372 -15.68 39.43 -34.95
N LEU A 373 -16.86 39.56 -34.32
CA LEU A 373 -18.03 40.21 -34.92
C LEU A 373 -17.89 41.73 -34.87
N THR A 374 -17.89 42.35 -36.04
CA THR A 374 -17.96 43.81 -36.19
C THR A 374 -19.40 44.23 -36.49
N LEU A 375 -20.00 45.04 -35.62
CA LEU A 375 -21.35 45.58 -35.82
C LEU A 375 -21.27 46.99 -36.41
N GLU A 376 -21.90 47.21 -37.56
CA GLU A 376 -22.06 48.55 -38.15
C GLU A 376 -23.16 49.34 -37.43
N GLU A 377 -23.16 50.67 -37.61
CA GLU A 377 -24.18 51.52 -37.02
C GLU A 377 -25.60 51.11 -37.47
N PRO A 378 -26.57 51.02 -36.54
CA PRO A 378 -27.94 50.64 -36.86
C PRO A 378 -28.63 51.67 -37.76
N GLU A 379 -29.15 51.23 -38.91
CA GLU A 379 -29.91 52.09 -39.81
C GLU A 379 -31.42 51.95 -39.59
N MET A 380 -32.13 53.07 -39.49
CA MET A 380 -33.60 53.06 -39.44
C MET A 380 -34.18 52.86 -40.84
N ILE A 381 -34.96 51.78 -41.01
CA ILE A 381 -35.64 51.46 -42.26
C ILE A 381 -37.15 51.67 -42.12
N ARG A 382 -37.79 52.18 -43.18
CA ARG A 382 -39.25 52.37 -43.23
C ARG A 382 -39.84 51.60 -44.40
N GLN A 383 -40.73 50.66 -44.12
CA GLN A 383 -41.40 49.86 -45.14
C GLN A 383 -42.88 49.71 -44.79
N GLY A 384 -43.77 50.08 -45.72
CA GLY A 384 -45.22 49.89 -45.56
C GLY A 384 -45.84 50.52 -44.30
N GLY A 385 -45.33 51.68 -43.85
CA GLY A 385 -45.83 52.36 -42.65
C GLY A 385 -45.27 51.82 -41.31
N ARG A 386 -44.40 50.81 -41.33
CA ARG A 386 -43.67 50.30 -40.15
C ARG A 386 -42.22 50.77 -40.15
N TYR A 387 -41.67 50.97 -38.96
CA TYR A 387 -40.26 51.28 -38.74
C TYR A 387 -39.54 50.02 -38.25
N GLY A 388 -38.34 49.79 -38.74
CA GLY A 388 -37.45 48.73 -38.30
C GLY A 388 -36.01 49.23 -38.18
N VAL A 389 -35.18 48.45 -37.52
CA VAL A 389 -33.74 48.70 -37.39
C VAL A 389 -33.01 47.65 -38.23
N ARG A 390 -32.17 48.08 -39.16
CA ARG A 390 -31.26 47.22 -39.89
C ARG A 390 -29.94 47.17 -39.13
N LEU A 391 -29.60 45.98 -38.64
CA LEU A 391 -28.32 45.67 -38.05
C LEU A 391 -27.48 44.94 -39.10
N ARG A 392 -26.26 45.39 -39.32
CA ARG A 392 -25.26 44.70 -40.14
C ARG A 392 -24.13 44.25 -39.24
N ALA A 393 -23.84 42.96 -39.27
CA ALA A 393 -22.70 42.36 -38.59
C ALA A 393 -21.84 41.67 -39.65
N SER A 394 -20.53 41.82 -39.54
CA SER A 394 -19.56 41.12 -40.40
C SER A 394 -18.50 40.44 -39.53
N ALA A 395 -18.06 39.26 -39.96
CA ALA A 395 -16.93 38.56 -39.37
C ALA A 395 -16.26 37.66 -40.42
N PRO A 396 -14.94 37.45 -40.33
CA PRO A 396 -14.24 36.53 -41.21
C PRO A 396 -14.57 35.08 -40.86
N SER A 397 -14.83 34.25 -41.88
CA SER A 397 -14.92 32.79 -41.72
C SER A 397 -13.70 32.11 -42.30
N LEU A 398 -13.20 31.06 -41.63
CA LEU A 398 -12.15 30.21 -42.18
C LEU A 398 -12.76 28.89 -42.64
N HIS A 399 -12.25 28.37 -43.76
CA HIS A 399 -12.78 27.19 -44.42
C HIS A 399 -11.67 26.16 -44.63
N ILE A 400 -11.97 24.91 -44.29
CA ILE A 400 -11.09 23.76 -44.49
C ILE A 400 -11.72 22.88 -45.58
N MET A 401 -10.94 22.56 -46.62
CA MET A 401 -11.41 21.73 -47.73
C MET A 401 -10.52 20.52 -47.89
N LYS A 402 -11.11 19.33 -47.91
CA LYS A 402 -10.40 18.08 -48.19
C LYS A 402 -10.37 17.86 -49.70
N ALA A 403 -9.16 17.88 -50.27
CA ALA A 403 -8.95 17.64 -51.70
C ALA A 403 -8.30 16.27 -51.92
N GLY A 404 -8.95 15.41 -52.68
CA GLY A 404 -8.35 14.15 -53.13
C GLY A 404 -7.31 14.40 -54.23
N ILE A 405 -6.10 13.89 -54.07
CA ILE A 405 -5.03 14.02 -55.06
C ILE A 405 -4.75 12.65 -55.66
N GLN A 406 -4.96 12.53 -56.97
CA GLN A 406 -4.58 11.33 -57.72
C GLN A 406 -3.29 11.61 -58.48
N THR A 407 -2.28 10.76 -58.28
CA THR A 407 -1.00 10.82 -59.01
C THR A 407 -0.73 9.46 -59.64
N THR A 408 -0.42 9.48 -60.93
CA THR A 408 0.09 8.32 -61.66
C THR A 408 1.58 8.55 -61.90
N VAL A 409 2.40 7.57 -61.52
CA VAL A 409 3.83 7.55 -61.84
C VAL A 409 4.02 6.54 -62.97
N SER A 410 4.53 7.00 -64.11
CA SER A 410 4.85 6.17 -65.26
C SER A 410 6.37 6.05 -65.38
N PRO A 411 7.02 5.11 -64.68
CA PRO A 411 8.46 4.92 -64.82
C PRO A 411 8.77 4.49 -66.26
N ILE A 412 9.70 5.17 -66.92
CA ILE A 412 10.15 4.80 -68.26
C ILE A 412 11.17 3.67 -68.10
N VAL A 413 10.77 2.46 -68.46
CA VAL A 413 11.63 1.27 -68.44
C VAL A 413 12.15 1.03 -69.85
N GLY A 414 13.45 0.74 -69.97
CA GLY A 414 14.19 0.71 -71.24
C GLY A 414 13.58 -0.15 -72.35
N SER A 415 13.91 -1.44 -72.40
CA SER A 415 13.42 -2.36 -73.45
C SER A 415 12.11 -3.06 -73.07
N GLU A 416 11.36 -3.54 -74.06
CA GLU A 416 10.05 -4.21 -73.87
C GLU A 416 10.10 -5.38 -72.87
N LYS A 417 11.16 -6.20 -72.94
CA LYS A 417 11.36 -7.30 -71.98
C LYS A 417 11.56 -6.84 -70.54
N GLN A 418 12.19 -5.70 -70.32
CA GLN A 418 12.41 -5.14 -68.98
C GLN A 418 11.11 -4.56 -68.39
N SER A 419 10.23 -4.03 -69.25
CA SER A 419 8.89 -3.58 -68.85
C SER A 419 8.00 -4.76 -68.44
N GLU A 420 8.03 -5.87 -69.18
CA GLU A 420 7.27 -7.08 -68.83
C GLU A 420 7.74 -7.69 -67.50
N GLU A 421 9.04 -7.78 -67.28
CA GLU A 421 9.62 -8.31 -66.05
C GLU A 421 9.26 -7.46 -64.81
N LEU A 422 9.21 -6.13 -64.96
CA LEU A 422 8.79 -5.22 -63.90
C LEU A 422 7.30 -5.39 -63.55
N VAL A 423 6.43 -5.57 -64.55
CA VAL A 423 4.99 -5.78 -64.32
C VAL A 423 4.74 -7.11 -63.60
N LEU A 424 5.42 -8.18 -64.01
CA LEU A 424 5.34 -9.49 -63.34
C LEU A 424 5.84 -9.42 -61.89
N TYR A 425 6.93 -8.70 -61.65
CA TYR A 425 7.47 -8.47 -60.30
C TYR A 425 6.47 -7.72 -59.41
N LEU A 426 5.89 -6.62 -59.91
CA LEU A 426 4.91 -5.82 -59.15
C LEU A 426 3.62 -6.59 -58.85
N LEU A 427 3.13 -7.39 -59.80
CA LEU A 427 1.94 -8.21 -59.61
C LEU A 427 2.16 -9.30 -58.55
N ARG A 428 3.35 -9.93 -58.54
CA ARG A 428 3.69 -10.94 -57.56
C ARG A 428 3.81 -10.36 -56.15
N GLU A 429 4.51 -9.24 -56.00
CA GLU A 429 4.61 -8.52 -54.71
C GLU A 429 3.23 -8.03 -54.22
N PHE A 430 2.34 -7.66 -55.15
CA PHE A 430 0.97 -7.26 -54.83
C PHE A 430 0.11 -8.42 -54.29
N GLU A 431 0.25 -9.62 -54.85
CA GLU A 431 -0.45 -10.81 -54.38
C GLU A 431 0.09 -11.34 -53.05
N GLU A 432 1.40 -11.24 -52.82
CA GLU A 432 2.05 -11.76 -51.61
C GLU A 432 1.88 -10.82 -50.39
N ASN A 433 2.09 -9.50 -50.54
CA ASN A 433 1.92 -8.54 -49.44
C ASN A 433 1.68 -7.08 -49.93
N PRO A 434 0.41 -6.65 -50.07
CA PRO A 434 0.07 -5.33 -50.62
C PRO A 434 0.71 -4.12 -49.93
N ALA A 435 1.04 -4.24 -48.64
CA ALA A 435 1.62 -3.16 -47.86
C ALA A 435 3.13 -2.97 -48.13
N GLN A 436 3.85 -4.04 -48.47
CA GLN A 436 5.32 -4.01 -48.66
C GLN A 436 5.75 -3.49 -50.03
N ILE A 437 4.83 -3.40 -51.00
CA ILE A 437 5.12 -2.83 -52.32
C ILE A 437 5.66 -1.39 -52.21
N TRP A 438 5.23 -0.64 -51.21
CA TRP A 438 5.69 0.75 -51.00
C TRP A 438 7.17 0.85 -50.64
N GLU A 439 7.73 -0.19 -50.03
CA GLU A 439 9.15 -0.33 -49.67
C GLU A 439 9.96 -0.98 -50.80
N SER A 440 9.30 -1.45 -51.87
CA SER A 440 9.99 -2.08 -52.99
C SER A 440 10.91 -1.08 -53.70
N ASN A 441 12.18 -1.46 -53.82
CA ASN A 441 13.21 -0.66 -54.46
C ASN A 441 13.11 -0.81 -55.98
N ILE A 442 12.69 0.25 -56.65
CA ILE A 442 12.52 0.32 -58.09
C ILE A 442 13.49 1.39 -58.62
N PHE A 443 14.55 0.96 -59.29
CA PHE A 443 15.61 1.83 -59.84
C PHE A 443 16.35 2.70 -58.80
N GLY A 444 16.61 2.15 -57.61
CA GLY A 444 17.40 2.82 -56.57
C GLY A 444 16.65 3.87 -55.74
N LYS A 445 15.33 3.96 -55.91
CA LYS A 445 14.40 4.67 -55.02
C LYS A 445 13.25 3.74 -54.63
N SER A 446 12.61 4.00 -53.50
CA SER A 446 11.37 3.31 -53.13
C SER A 446 10.19 3.82 -53.97
N LEU A 447 9.19 2.98 -54.21
CA LEU A 447 7.93 3.42 -54.85
C LEU A 447 7.27 4.56 -54.07
N HIS A 448 7.37 4.54 -52.74
CA HIS A 448 6.88 5.61 -51.86
C HIS A 448 7.53 6.97 -52.15
N GLU A 449 8.85 7.00 -52.34
CA GLU A 449 9.58 8.23 -52.69
C GLU A 449 9.14 8.79 -54.05
N LEU A 450 9.00 7.92 -55.06
CA LEU A 450 8.57 8.32 -56.41
C LEU A 450 7.15 8.91 -56.41
N VAL A 451 6.23 8.32 -55.64
CA VAL A 451 4.86 8.82 -55.50
C VAL A 451 4.81 10.14 -54.72
N ASN A 452 5.59 10.26 -53.63
CA ASN A 452 5.67 11.50 -52.86
C ASN A 452 6.25 12.67 -53.67
N GLU A 453 7.30 12.45 -54.47
CA GLU A 453 7.84 13.47 -55.38
C GLU A 453 6.77 13.94 -56.39
N GLY A 454 5.98 13.01 -56.93
CA GLY A 454 4.87 13.30 -57.83
C GLY A 454 3.72 14.07 -57.16
N LEU A 455 3.38 13.75 -55.91
CA LEU A 455 2.39 14.45 -55.10
C LEU A 455 2.84 15.89 -54.78
N HIS A 456 4.08 16.07 -54.29
CA HIS A 456 4.65 17.40 -53.99
C HIS A 456 4.65 18.31 -55.22
N THR A 457 4.96 17.76 -56.40
CA THR A 457 4.95 18.52 -57.66
C THR A 457 3.53 18.94 -58.10
N LYS A 458 2.48 18.20 -57.73
CA LYS A 458 1.08 18.59 -58.03
C LYS A 458 0.53 19.59 -57.01
N LEU A 459 0.88 19.43 -55.73
CA LEU A 459 0.47 20.33 -54.65
C LEU A 459 0.92 21.78 -54.88
N SER A 460 2.07 21.98 -55.53
CA SER A 460 2.64 23.30 -55.82
C SER A 460 2.08 24.00 -57.06
N LYS A 461 1.17 23.37 -57.83
CA LYS A 461 0.74 23.88 -59.14
C LYS A 461 -0.47 24.81 -59.16
N MET A 462 -1.23 24.95 -58.07
CA MET A 462 -2.39 25.84 -58.07
C MET A 462 -1.93 27.32 -58.02
N PRO A 463 -2.12 28.11 -59.09
CA PRO A 463 -1.63 29.49 -59.14
C PRO A 463 -2.34 30.37 -58.10
N PRO A 464 -1.69 31.41 -57.57
CA PRO A 464 -2.31 32.35 -56.63
C PRO A 464 -3.63 32.96 -57.16
N GLU A 465 -3.69 33.30 -58.45
CA GLU A 465 -4.90 33.83 -59.08
C GLU A 465 -6.08 32.85 -59.06
N ALA A 466 -5.82 31.54 -59.21
CA ALA A 466 -6.86 30.52 -59.15
C ALA A 466 -7.39 30.33 -57.72
N ARG A 467 -6.52 30.44 -56.72
CA ARG A 467 -6.91 30.42 -55.29
C ARG A 467 -7.79 31.63 -54.94
N LEU A 468 -7.41 32.82 -55.44
CA LEU A 468 -8.18 34.05 -55.25
C LEU A 468 -9.56 33.95 -55.90
N LYS A 469 -9.64 33.49 -57.16
CA LYS A 469 -10.93 33.30 -57.85
C LYS A 469 -11.83 32.28 -57.13
N LEU A 470 -11.25 31.22 -56.58
CA LEU A 470 -11.99 30.23 -55.80
C LEU A 470 -12.54 30.85 -54.50
N GLN A 471 -11.72 31.63 -53.79
CA GLN A 471 -12.14 32.40 -52.62
C GLN A 471 -13.28 33.37 -52.95
N GLU A 472 -13.11 34.24 -53.96
CA GLU A 472 -14.13 35.21 -54.39
C GLU A 472 -15.44 34.53 -54.78
N THR A 473 -15.35 33.38 -55.47
CA THR A 473 -16.54 32.63 -55.89
C THR A 473 -17.29 32.06 -54.70
N LEU A 474 -16.58 31.54 -53.69
CA LEU A 474 -17.18 31.07 -52.45
C LEU A 474 -17.80 32.21 -51.64
N GLU A 475 -17.09 33.34 -51.52
CA GLU A 475 -17.60 34.54 -50.83
C GLU A 475 -18.88 35.07 -51.48
N ARG A 476 -18.96 35.09 -52.81
CA ARG A 476 -20.18 35.49 -53.53
C ARG A 476 -21.33 34.50 -53.33
N VAL A 477 -21.07 33.20 -53.36
CA VAL A 477 -22.11 32.18 -53.11
C VAL A 477 -22.70 32.34 -51.70
N ILE A 478 -21.86 32.59 -50.69
CA ILE A 478 -22.29 32.78 -49.30
C ILE A 478 -23.12 34.07 -49.14
N ASN A 479 -22.65 35.19 -49.71
CA ASN A 479 -23.28 36.51 -49.50
C ASN A 479 -24.50 36.76 -50.41
N GLU A 480 -24.49 36.28 -51.65
CA GLU A 480 -25.55 36.53 -52.64
C GLU A 480 -26.60 35.40 -52.65
N GLY A 481 -26.38 34.29 -51.92
CA GLY A 481 -27.33 33.19 -51.79
C GLY A 481 -27.56 32.41 -53.10
N CYS A 482 -26.54 32.36 -53.98
CA CYS A 482 -26.65 31.67 -55.26
C CYS A 482 -26.87 30.16 -55.08
N SER A 483 -28.03 29.68 -55.51
CA SER A 483 -28.40 28.26 -55.51
C SER A 483 -27.78 27.52 -56.70
N GLY A 484 -26.56 27.01 -56.52
CA GLY A 484 -26.24 25.66 -57.00
C GLY A 484 -25.25 25.49 -58.16
N LEU A 485 -24.70 26.55 -58.78
CA LEU A 485 -23.69 26.36 -59.84
C LEU A 485 -22.46 27.24 -59.64
N ILE A 486 -21.36 26.60 -59.26
CA ILE A 486 -20.02 27.17 -59.39
C ILE A 486 -19.42 26.61 -60.67
N CYS A 487 -19.24 27.46 -61.69
CA CYS A 487 -18.60 27.07 -62.94
C CYS A 487 -17.16 27.58 -62.97
N PHE A 488 -16.21 26.66 -62.89
CA PHE A 488 -14.81 26.95 -63.18
C PHE A 488 -14.56 26.76 -64.67
N ILE A 489 -14.29 27.84 -65.39
CA ILE A 489 -13.80 27.79 -66.78
C ILE A 489 -12.27 27.83 -66.68
N LEU A 490 -11.65 26.68 -66.96
CA LEU A 490 -10.19 26.49 -66.91
C LEU A 490 -9.51 26.97 -68.20
#